data_AF-A0AAP9QZ58-F1
#
_entry.id   AF-A0AAP9QZ58-F1
#
_cell.length_a   1.000
_cell.length_b   1.000
_cell.length_c   1.000
_cell.angle_alpha   90.00
_cell.angle_beta   90.00
_cell.angle_gamma   90.00
#
_symmetry.space_group_name_H-M   'P 1'
#
loop_
_entity.id
_entity.type
_entity.pdbx_description
1 polymer ?
#
loop_
_entity_poly.entity_id
_entity_poly.type
_entity_poly.pdbx_seq_one_letter_code
_entity_poly.pdbx_strand_id
1 'polypeptide(L)' 'MNYSGNEALRQDIALLNKTADELHQQCLALERKYRWNSDDLLKALAGQLLRQTTGLSHELSRRIWEMDLIFSD' A
#
# COMPACT_ATOMS: atom_id res chain seq x y z
N MET A 1 -20.41 -6.22 -19.38
CA MET A 1 -19.70 -5.09 -18.76
C MET A 1 -20.11 -5.03 -17.30
N ASN A 2 -19.20 -5.33 -16.36
CA ASN A 2 -19.45 -5.36 -14.91
C ASN A 2 -19.83 -3.99 -14.29
N TYR A 3 -19.97 -2.97 -15.15
CA TYR A 3 -20.22 -1.58 -14.84
C TYR A 3 -21.66 -1.32 -14.40
N SER A 4 -22.65 -1.94 -15.04
CA SER A 4 -24.06 -1.59 -14.82
C SER A 4 -24.56 -2.12 -13.48
N GLY A 5 -24.92 -1.20 -12.57
CA GLY A 5 -25.47 -1.52 -11.25
C GLY A 5 -24.45 -1.68 -10.12
N ASN A 6 -23.15 -1.51 -10.41
CA ASN A 6 -22.05 -1.61 -9.44
C ASN A 6 -21.21 -0.33 -9.34
N GLU A 7 -21.73 0.81 -9.81
CA GLU A 7 -20.98 2.06 -9.90
C GLU A 7 -20.44 2.54 -8.54
N ALA A 8 -21.24 2.38 -7.48
CA ALA A 8 -20.83 2.70 -6.11
C ALA A 8 -19.68 1.80 -5.65
N LEU A 9 -19.80 0.48 -5.83
CA LEU A 9 -18.77 -0.49 -5.45
C LEU A 9 -17.44 -0.23 -6.18
N ARG A 10 -17.51 0.13 -7.47
CA ARG A 10 -16.33 0.50 -8.25
C ARG A 10 -15.67 1.76 -7.68
N GLN A 11 -16.44 2.79 -7.34
CA GLN A 11 -15.90 4.02 -6.76
C GLN A 11 -15.23 3.75 -5.39
N ASP A 12 -15.87 2.93 -4.55
CA ASP A 12 -15.33 2.54 -3.25
C ASP A 12 -14.00 1.80 -3.41
N ILE A 13 -13.94 0.83 -4.33
CA ILE A 13 -12.73 0.03 -4.59
C ILE A 13 -11.62 0.89 -5.21
N ALA A 14 -11.93 1.79 -6.14
CA ALA A 14 -10.95 2.70 -6.74
C ALA A 14 -10.34 3.66 -5.70
N LEU A 15 -11.17 4.19 -4.78
CA LEU A 15 -10.70 5.03 -3.67
C LEU A 15 -9.81 4.23 -2.72
N LEU A 16 -10.20 3.00 -2.39
CA LEU A 16 -9.43 2.11 -1.54
C LEU A 16 -8.08 1.75 -2.19
N ASN A 17 -8.06 1.48 -3.51
CA ASN A 17 -6.86 1.17 -4.28
C ASN A 17 -5.87 2.34 -4.23
N LYS A 18 -6.35 3.55 -4.51
CA LYS A 18 -5.54 4.77 -4.40
C LYS A 18 -4.97 4.95 -2.99
N THR A 19 -5.80 4.78 -1.96
CA THR A 19 -5.39 4.95 -0.56
C THR A 19 -4.32 3.92 -0.17
N ALA A 20 -4.46 2.67 -0.61
CA ALA A 20 -3.51 1.62 -0.32
C ALA A 20 -2.16 1.82 -1.03
N ASP A 21 -2.17 2.29 -2.29
CA ASP A 21 -0.94 2.65 -2.99
C ASP A 21 -0.23 3.84 -2.30
N GLU A 22 -0.97 4.90 -1.96
CA GLU A 22 -0.40 6.05 -1.21
C GLU A 22 0.24 5.62 0.12
N LEU A 23 -0.42 4.74 0.87
CA LEU A 23 0.14 4.16 2.10
C LEU A 23 1.42 3.37 1.81
N HIS A 24 1.42 2.52 0.78
CA HIS A 24 2.59 1.73 0.41
C HIS A 24 3.78 2.61 0.02
N GLN A 25 3.55 3.66 -0.77
CA GLN A 25 4.59 4.64 -1.14
C GLN A 25 5.15 5.37 0.09
N GLN A 26 4.31 5.74 1.05
CA GLN A 26 4.76 6.36 2.31
C GLN A 26 5.62 5.39 3.13
N CYS A 27 5.22 4.12 3.25
CA CYS A 27 6.02 3.09 3.91
C CYS A 27 7.38 2.92 3.25
N LEU A 28 7.44 2.82 1.91
CA LEU A 28 8.69 2.73 1.15
C LEU A 28 9.60 3.93 1.38
N ALA A 29 9.04 5.14 1.38
CA ALA A 29 9.81 6.37 1.61
C ALA A 29 10.44 6.39 3.02
N LEU A 30 9.67 6.01 4.04
CA LEU A 30 10.15 5.93 5.42
C LEU A 30 11.17 4.80 5.59
N GLU A 31 10.92 3.61 5.03
CA GLU A 31 11.86 2.51 5.06
C GLU A 31 13.20 2.94 4.47
N ARG A 32 13.21 3.54 3.27
CA ARG A 32 14.44 4.03 2.64
C ARG A 32 15.18 5.06 3.52
N LYS A 33 14.44 5.92 4.23
CA LYS A 33 14.99 6.97 5.09
C LYS A 33 15.65 6.43 6.36
N TYR A 34 15.08 5.38 6.97
CA TYR A 34 15.52 4.90 8.29
C TYR A 34 16.29 3.59 8.26
N ARG A 35 16.19 2.80 7.18
CA ARG A 35 16.83 1.48 7.08
C ARG A 35 18.33 1.54 6.79
N TRP A 36 18.77 2.51 5.99
CA TRP A 36 20.16 2.65 5.55
C TRP A 36 20.71 3.95 6.14
N ASN A 37 21.85 3.91 6.82
CA ASN A 37 22.49 5.02 7.57
C ASN A 37 21.90 5.36 8.95
N SER A 38 21.85 4.38 9.85
CA SER A 38 21.66 4.71 11.26
C SER A 38 22.71 4.06 12.16
N ASP A 39 23.61 4.89 12.69
CA ASP A 39 24.44 4.54 13.85
C ASP A 39 23.63 4.61 15.17
N ASP A 40 22.40 5.09 15.09
CA ASP A 40 21.44 5.18 16.19
C ASP A 40 20.55 3.93 16.25
N LEU A 41 20.54 3.27 17.41
CA LEU A 41 19.80 2.02 17.62
C LEU A 41 18.28 2.20 17.44
N LEU A 42 17.71 3.32 17.88
CA LEU A 42 16.27 3.56 17.79
C LEU A 42 15.82 3.70 16.35
N LYS A 43 16.58 4.43 15.53
CA LYS A 43 16.35 4.54 14.09
C LYS A 43 16.53 3.19 13.37
N ALA A 44 17.51 2.38 13.76
CA ALA A 44 17.70 1.04 13.19
C ALA A 44 16.51 0.11 13.49
N LEU A 45 16.02 0.11 14.73
CA LEU A 45 14.82 -0.65 15.13
C LEU A 45 13.57 -0.16 14.39
N ALA A 46 13.38 1.17 14.28
CA ALA A 46 12.29 1.75 13.51
C ALA A 46 12.37 1.35 12.03
N GLY A 47 13.57 1.36 11.43
CA GLY A 47 13.80 0.91 10.05
C GLY A 47 13.46 -0.56 9.84
N GLN A 48 13.76 -1.42 10.82
CA GLN A 48 13.39 -2.84 10.77
C GLN A 48 11.87 -3.05 10.82
N LEU A 49 11.18 -2.36 11.72
CA LEU A 49 9.71 -2.40 11.79
C LEU A 49 9.09 -1.85 10.49
N LEU A 50 9.62 -0.74 9.95
CA LEU A 50 9.17 -0.17 8.69
C LEU A 50 9.33 -1.14 7.50
N ARG A 51 10.40 -1.92 7.46
CA ARG A 51 10.58 -2.97 6.44
C ARG A 51 9.46 -4.03 6.52
N GLN A 52 9.13 -4.48 7.73
CA GLN A 52 8.04 -5.44 7.92
C GLN A 52 6.70 -4.85 7.49
N THR A 53 6.40 -3.62 7.93
CA THR A 53 5.20 -2.89 7.55
C THR A 53 5.11 -2.65 6.04
N THR A 54 6.23 -2.35 5.37
CA THR A 54 6.27 -2.15 3.91
C THR A 54 5.94 -3.43 3.14
N GLY A 55 6.39 -4.59 3.65
CA GLY A 55 5.99 -5.89 3.09
C GLY A 55 4.48 -6.14 3.21
N LEU A 56 3.89 -5.83 4.38
CA LEU A 56 2.46 -5.96 4.61
C LEU A 56 1.63 -4.99 3.77
N SER A 57 2.08 -3.73 3.64
CA SER A 57 1.38 -2.73 2.82
C SER A 57 1.43 -3.07 1.34
N HIS A 58 2.52 -3.66 0.86
CA HIS A 58 2.63 -4.17 -0.50
C HIS A 58 1.62 -5.30 -0.78
N GLU A 59 1.52 -6.27 0.13
CA GLU A 59 0.53 -7.36 -0.02
C GLU A 59 -0.90 -6.84 0.00
N LEU A 60 -1.20 -5.90 0.91
CA LEU A 60 -2.51 -5.24 0.99
C LEU A 60 -2.84 -4.51 -0.31
N SER A 61 -1.92 -3.65 -0.79
CA SER A 61 -2.09 -2.89 -2.03
C SER A 61 -2.33 -3.83 -3.22
N ARG A 62 -1.56 -4.92 -3.34
CA ARG A 62 -1.74 -5.93 -4.38
C ARG A 62 -3.13 -6.55 -4.36
N ARG A 63 -3.63 -6.98 -3.19
CA ARG A 63 -4.97 -7.60 -3.09
C ARG A 63 -6.08 -6.62 -3.47
N ILE A 64 -5.94 -5.34 -3.10
CA ILE A 64 -6.92 -4.31 -3.46
C ILE A 64 -6.87 -4.01 -4.96
N TRP A 65 -5.67 -3.98 -5.56
CA TRP A 65 -5.53 -3.86 -7.01
C TRP A 65 -6.17 -5.03 -7.77
N GLU A 66 -6.04 -6.27 -7.26
CA GLU A 66 -6.73 -7.45 -7.80
C GLU A 66 -8.27 -7.29 -7.73
N MET A 67 -8.81 -6.59 -6.73
CA MET A 67 -10.24 -6.25 -6.67
C MET A 67 -10.64 -5.18 -7.69
N ASP A 68 -9.80 -4.17 -7.91
CA ASP A 68 -10.05 -3.11 -8.89
C ASP A 68 -10.04 -3.65 -10.33
N LEU A 69 -9.20 -4.65 -10.61
CA LEU A 69 -9.17 -5.35 -11.90
C LEU A 69 -10.50 -6.00 -12.29
N ILE A 70 -11.35 -6.39 -11.32
CA ILE A 70 -12.68 -6.97 -11.59
C ILE A 70 -13.56 -6.00 -12.39
N PHE A 71 -13.31 -4.70 -12.27
CA PHE A 71 -14.04 -3.62 -12.96
C PHE A 71 -13.32 -3.09 -14.20
N SER A 72 -12.15 -3.62 -14.56
CA SER A 72 -11.33 -3.15 -15.69
C SER A 72 -11.70 -3.82 -17.04
N ASP A 73 -12.87 -4.45 -17.11
CA ASP A 73 -13.44 -5.13 -18.28
C ASP A 73 -13.83 -4.18 -19.42
#